data_AF-A0A143WX78-F1
#
_entry.id   AF-A0A143WX78-F1
#
_cell.length_a   1.000
_cell.length_b   1.000
_cell.length_c   1.000
_cell.angle_alpha   90.00
_cell.angle_beta   90.00
_cell.angle_gamma   90.00
#
_symmetry.space_group_name_H-M   'P 1'
#
loop_
_entity.id
_entity.type
_entity.pdbx_description
1 polymer ?
#
loop_
_entity_poly.entity_id
_entity_poly.type
_entity_poly.pdbx_seq_one_letter_code
_entity_poly.pdbx_strand_id
1 'polypeptide(L)'
;MPELPEVETVRRTLQHFVLGHEIQSVEILYPPIVNGDRDLFTQALSHEHLLDIDRRGKYLLFRLDHYVLLSHLRMEGKYLYEPSTTPVEKHSHVIFHLDGGMDLRYHDVRKFGRMELKLPEEVDSTAPIKDLGPDPFDMDEKTLYQLCRQSAVPIKVFLLDQSKMAGIGNIYANEICYRAGWHPLSRACDLSKKDVACLLKASQDVLHEAIEMGGTTIRSFSSNGIHGLFTQRLDVHGRDGESCHRCGHTITKMTIAQRTAYFCPNCQKRKRKRGKT
;
A
#
# COMPACT_ATOMS: atom_id res chain seq x y z
N MET A 1 1.62 -6.82 -5.24
CA MET A 1 0.88 -5.54 -5.11
C MET A 1 1.57 -4.78 -4.00
N PRO A 2 2.26 -3.67 -4.30
CA PRO A 2 2.52 -2.61 -3.33
C PRO A 2 1.44 -2.53 -2.26
N GLU A 3 1.82 -2.71 -1.00
CA GLU A 3 0.98 -2.40 0.15
C GLU A 3 1.47 -1.09 0.78
N LEU A 4 0.93 -0.69 1.92
CA LEU A 4 1.26 0.61 2.54
C LEU A 4 2.77 0.85 2.69
N PRO A 5 3.56 -0.08 3.25
CA PRO A 5 4.98 0.16 3.49
C PRO A 5 5.77 0.43 2.22
N GLU A 6 5.47 -0.29 1.14
CA GLU A 6 6.19 -0.07 -0.12
C GLU A 6 5.75 1.23 -0.79
N VAL A 7 4.46 1.60 -0.73
CA VAL A 7 3.99 2.89 -1.26
C VAL A 7 4.59 4.05 -0.47
N GLU A 8 4.70 3.94 0.85
CA GLU A 8 5.37 4.92 1.70
C GLU A 8 6.86 5.03 1.39
N THR A 9 7.52 3.91 1.12
CA THR A 9 8.93 3.90 0.69
C THR A 9 9.10 4.65 -0.63
N VAL A 10 8.23 4.39 -1.61
CA VAL A 10 8.23 5.11 -2.89
C VAL A 10 7.95 6.59 -2.68
N ARG A 11 6.98 6.96 -1.83
CA ARG A 11 6.66 8.35 -1.48
C ARG A 11 7.88 9.11 -0.96
N ARG A 12 8.54 8.58 0.08
CA ARG A 12 9.74 9.19 0.69
C ARG A 12 10.87 9.33 -0.31
N THR A 13 11.03 8.34 -1.19
CA THR A 13 12.08 8.37 -2.21
C THR A 13 11.78 9.43 -3.26
N LEU A 14 10.55 9.48 -3.77
CA LEU A 14 10.14 10.51 -4.72
C LEU A 14 10.31 11.92 -4.13
N GLN A 15 9.92 12.13 -2.88
CA GLN A 15 10.09 13.43 -2.22
C GLN A 15 11.56 13.92 -2.24
N HIS A 16 12.52 13.01 -2.16
CA HIS A 16 13.93 13.37 -2.21
C HIS A 16 14.40 13.81 -3.62
N PHE A 17 13.81 13.24 -4.67
CA PHE A 17 14.30 13.42 -6.04
C PHE A 17 13.50 14.41 -6.88
N VAL A 18 12.20 14.55 -6.65
CA VAL A 18 11.32 15.25 -7.61
C VAL A 18 10.70 16.54 -7.07
N LEU A 19 10.81 16.84 -5.77
CA LEU A 19 10.22 18.08 -5.24
C LEU A 19 10.95 19.31 -5.75
N GLY A 20 10.17 20.35 -6.05
CA GLY A 20 10.65 21.62 -6.60
C GLY A 20 10.84 21.62 -8.12
N HIS A 21 10.83 20.45 -8.77
CA HIS A 21 10.90 20.36 -10.23
C HIS A 21 9.61 20.87 -10.88
N GLU A 22 9.77 21.53 -12.03
CA GLU A 22 8.67 21.89 -12.94
C GLU A 22 8.43 20.76 -13.94
N ILE A 23 7.17 20.36 -14.12
CA ILE A 23 6.77 19.43 -15.19
C ILE A 23 6.66 20.23 -16.49
N GLN A 24 7.67 20.18 -17.35
CA GLN A 24 7.68 20.89 -18.62
C GLN A 24 6.62 20.36 -19.61
N SER A 25 6.42 19.05 -19.63
CA SER A 25 5.38 18.40 -20.44
C SER A 25 5.12 16.97 -19.98
N VAL A 26 4.01 16.40 -20.43
CA VAL A 26 3.62 15.01 -20.12
C VAL A 26 3.31 14.23 -21.38
N GLU A 27 3.91 13.05 -21.51
CA GLU A 27 3.63 12.10 -22.59
C GLU A 27 2.89 10.87 -22.05
N ILE A 28 1.79 10.49 -22.70
CA ILE A 28 1.01 9.30 -22.37
C ILE A 28 1.18 8.25 -23.47
N LEU A 29 2.03 7.26 -23.22
CA LEU A 29 2.31 6.15 -24.14
C LEU A 29 1.27 5.03 -24.04
N TYR A 30 0.61 4.88 -22.89
CA TYR A 30 -0.51 3.94 -22.72
C TYR A 30 -1.75 4.65 -22.14
N PRO A 31 -2.63 5.15 -23.03
CA PRO A 31 -3.78 5.97 -22.64
C PRO A 31 -4.74 5.41 -21.57
N PRO A 32 -4.98 4.09 -21.47
CA PRO A 32 -5.86 3.53 -20.43
C PRO A 32 -5.35 3.61 -18.98
N ILE A 33 -4.11 4.04 -18.74
CA ILE A 33 -3.62 4.32 -17.37
C ILE A 33 -4.27 5.58 -16.79
N VAL A 34 -4.56 6.58 -17.63
CA VAL A 34 -5.19 7.83 -17.20
C VAL A 34 -6.71 7.65 -17.19
N ASN A 35 -7.30 7.88 -16.03
CA ASN A 35 -8.75 7.91 -15.82
C ASN A 35 -9.23 9.37 -15.90
N GLY A 36 -9.97 9.71 -16.97
CA GLY A 36 -10.43 11.07 -17.24
C GLY A 36 -10.05 11.55 -18.63
N ASP A 37 -10.18 12.86 -18.85
CA ASP A 37 -9.76 13.53 -20.08
C ASP A 37 -8.24 13.62 -20.13
N ARG A 38 -7.65 13.08 -21.21
CA ARG A 38 -6.21 12.93 -21.38
C ARG A 38 -5.56 14.21 -21.90
N ASP A 39 -6.28 14.97 -22.72
CA ASP A 39 -5.79 16.23 -23.24
C ASP A 39 -5.79 17.26 -22.12
N LEU A 40 -6.84 17.26 -21.29
CA LEU A 40 -6.85 18.03 -20.05
C LEU A 40 -5.72 17.58 -19.12
N PHE A 41 -5.51 16.28 -18.96
CA PHE A 41 -4.45 15.75 -18.08
C PHE A 41 -3.06 16.25 -18.47
N THR A 42 -2.69 16.20 -19.76
CA THR A 42 -1.37 16.66 -20.21
C THR A 42 -1.25 18.18 -20.16
N GLN A 43 -2.28 18.92 -20.57
CA GLN A 43 -2.29 20.38 -20.54
C GLN A 43 -2.22 20.93 -19.12
N ALA A 44 -3.05 20.40 -18.21
CA ALA A 44 -3.14 20.87 -16.83
C ALA A 44 -1.90 20.56 -16.00
N LEU A 45 -1.17 19.48 -16.31
CA LEU A 45 0.07 19.14 -15.62
C LEU A 45 1.31 19.83 -16.22
N SER A 46 1.21 20.40 -17.41
CA SER A 46 2.34 21.13 -18.01
C SER A 46 2.52 22.47 -17.28
N HIS A 47 3.77 22.79 -16.95
CA HIS A 47 4.22 23.95 -16.18
C HIS A 47 3.82 23.98 -14.70
N GLU A 48 3.32 22.86 -14.17
CA GLU A 48 3.08 22.69 -12.74
C GLU A 48 4.35 22.25 -12.01
N HIS A 49 4.56 22.75 -10.79
CA HIS A 49 5.64 22.35 -9.91
C HIS A 49 5.21 21.23 -8.97
N LEU A 50 6.12 20.30 -8.69
CA LEU A 50 5.92 19.26 -7.68
C LEU A 50 6.23 19.80 -6.28
N LEU A 51 5.19 20.15 -5.53
CA LEU A 51 5.32 20.79 -4.22
C LEU A 51 5.47 19.78 -3.07
N ASP A 52 4.69 18.69 -3.11
CA ASP A 52 4.76 17.64 -2.12
C ASP A 52 4.25 16.30 -2.67
N ILE A 53 4.50 15.20 -1.95
CA ILE A 53 3.95 13.88 -2.25
C ILE A 53 3.44 13.24 -0.97
N ASP A 54 2.12 13.13 -0.91
CA ASP A 54 1.35 12.49 0.15
C ASP A 54 1.05 11.01 -0.17
N ARG A 55 0.52 10.29 0.81
CA ARG A 55 -0.05 8.96 0.63
C ARG A 55 -1.37 8.82 1.36
N ARG A 56 -2.35 8.20 0.70
CA ARG A 56 -3.61 7.74 1.32
C ARG A 56 -3.80 6.26 1.04
N GLY A 57 -3.68 5.42 2.07
CA GLY A 57 -3.69 3.97 1.89
C GLY A 57 -2.59 3.50 0.93
N LYS A 58 -2.97 3.06 -0.27
CA LYS A 58 -2.06 2.59 -1.34
C LYS A 58 -1.96 3.55 -2.53
N TYR A 59 -2.46 4.77 -2.38
CA TYR A 59 -2.39 5.85 -3.36
C TYR A 59 -1.24 6.79 -3.01
N LEU A 60 -0.47 7.20 -4.03
CA LEU A 60 0.39 8.37 -4.00
C LEU A 60 -0.43 9.58 -4.45
N LEU A 61 -0.23 10.72 -3.79
CA LEU A 61 -0.89 11.99 -4.07
C LEU A 61 0.22 13.01 -4.35
N PHE A 62 0.54 13.26 -5.61
CA PHE A 62 1.49 14.32 -5.97
C PHE A 62 0.75 15.65 -5.89
N ARG A 63 1.17 16.52 -4.97
CA ARG A 63 0.64 17.86 -4.79
C ARG A 63 1.38 18.80 -5.72
N LEU A 64 0.64 19.43 -6.61
CA LEU A 64 1.16 20.42 -7.54
C LEU A 64 0.66 21.83 -7.16
N ASP A 65 0.99 22.84 -7.96
CA ASP A 65 0.56 24.22 -7.73
C ASP A 65 -0.96 24.35 -7.64
N HIS A 66 -1.67 23.77 -8.62
CA HIS A 66 -3.13 23.88 -8.73
C HIS A 66 -3.84 22.54 -8.66
N TYR A 67 -3.12 21.43 -8.86
CA TYR A 67 -3.72 20.11 -8.98
C TYR A 67 -3.14 19.10 -7.99
N VAL A 68 -3.84 17.96 -7.90
CA VAL A 68 -3.36 16.76 -7.21
C VAL A 68 -3.45 15.58 -8.16
N LEU A 69 -2.30 14.98 -8.47
CA LEU A 69 -2.24 13.75 -9.25
C LEU A 69 -2.34 12.54 -8.31
N LEU A 70 -3.47 11.84 -8.38
CA LEU A 70 -3.68 10.57 -7.71
C LEU A 70 -3.05 9.45 -8.54
N SER A 71 -2.18 8.65 -7.93
CA SER A 71 -1.49 7.55 -8.59
C SER A 71 -1.58 6.26 -7.77
N HIS A 72 -2.05 5.17 -8.37
CA HIS A 72 -2.07 3.85 -7.75
C HIS A 72 -1.21 2.85 -8.52
N LEU A 73 -0.11 2.40 -7.89
CA LEU A 73 0.88 1.48 -8.49
C LEU A 73 0.32 0.09 -8.85
N ARG A 74 -0.76 -0.33 -8.18
CA ARG A 74 -1.36 -1.66 -8.31
C ARG A 74 -0.32 -2.76 -8.10
N MET A 75 -0.09 -3.62 -9.09
CA MET A 75 0.66 -4.86 -8.88
C MET A 75 2.16 -4.68 -9.04
N GLU A 76 2.58 -3.97 -10.08
CA GLU A 76 3.98 -3.88 -10.56
C GLU A 76 4.36 -2.47 -11.02
N GLY A 77 3.48 -1.49 -10.79
CA GLY A 77 3.77 -0.08 -11.05
C GLY A 77 4.97 0.39 -10.24
N LYS A 78 5.86 1.12 -10.89
CA LYS A 78 7.04 1.75 -10.31
C LYS A 78 7.31 3.08 -10.99
N TYR A 79 7.98 3.96 -10.27
CA TYR A 79 8.50 5.21 -10.81
C TYR A 79 10.01 5.09 -11.04
N LEU A 80 10.49 5.64 -12.15
CA LEU A 80 11.90 5.78 -12.48
C LEU A 80 12.18 7.27 -12.64
N TYR A 81 13.25 7.76 -12.03
CA TYR A 81 13.74 9.13 -12.20
C TYR A 81 15.11 9.05 -12.87
N GLU A 82 15.19 9.49 -14.12
CA GLU A 82 16.35 9.24 -14.98
C GLU A 82 16.54 10.36 -16.02
N PRO A 83 17.76 10.56 -16.57
CA PRO A 83 17.98 11.57 -17.60
C PRO A 83 17.07 11.35 -18.81
N SER A 84 16.52 12.42 -19.39
CA SER A 84 15.62 12.34 -20.54
C SER A 84 16.28 11.70 -21.77
N THR A 85 17.60 11.74 -21.86
CA THR A 85 18.40 11.06 -22.89
C THR A 85 18.39 9.53 -22.77
N THR A 86 17.96 8.98 -21.63
CA THR A 86 17.86 7.54 -21.39
C THR A 86 16.78 6.96 -22.31
N PRO A 87 17.06 5.90 -23.10
CA PRO A 87 16.07 5.30 -23.97
C PRO A 87 14.81 4.87 -23.21
N VAL A 88 13.64 5.18 -23.76
CA VAL A 88 12.35 4.81 -23.14
C VAL A 88 12.17 3.30 -23.19
N GLU A 89 11.98 2.68 -22.02
CA GLU A 89 11.70 1.25 -21.92
C GLU A 89 10.27 0.90 -22.41
N LYS A 90 10.10 -0.31 -22.96
CA LYS A 90 8.82 -0.83 -23.52
C LYS A 90 7.61 -0.69 -22.58
N HIS A 91 7.85 -0.71 -21.28
CA HIS A 91 6.80 -0.71 -20.26
C HIS A 91 6.69 0.62 -19.50
N SER A 92 7.39 1.66 -19.97
CA SER A 92 7.12 3.04 -19.59
C SER A 92 5.86 3.52 -20.30
N HIS A 93 4.90 4.03 -19.53
CA HIS A 93 3.56 4.32 -20.02
C HIS A 93 3.12 5.77 -19.87
N VAL A 94 3.69 6.47 -18.90
CA VAL A 94 3.51 7.91 -18.70
C VAL A 94 4.89 8.49 -18.38
N ILE A 95 5.25 9.57 -19.05
CA ILE A 95 6.52 10.28 -18.86
C ILE A 95 6.19 11.71 -18.49
N PHE A 96 6.67 12.15 -17.33
CA PHE A 96 6.68 13.56 -16.94
C PHE A 96 8.07 14.09 -17.23
N HIS A 97 8.19 14.94 -18.24
CA HIS A 97 9.44 15.63 -18.56
C HIS A 97 9.62 16.75 -17.55
N LEU A 98 10.66 16.65 -16.73
CA LEU A 98 10.98 17.62 -15.70
C LEU A 98 12.07 18.58 -16.21
N ASP A 99 12.15 19.75 -15.60
CA ASP A 99 13.27 20.66 -15.81
C ASP A 99 14.62 20.01 -15.42
N GLY A 100 15.72 20.58 -15.93
CA GLY A 100 17.06 20.03 -15.71
C GLY A 100 17.38 18.77 -16.56
N GLY A 101 16.55 18.41 -17.53
CA GLY A 101 16.80 17.30 -18.45
C GLY A 101 16.59 15.92 -17.82
N MET A 102 15.67 15.84 -16.86
CA MET A 102 15.30 14.62 -16.14
C MET A 102 13.85 14.24 -16.47
N ASP A 103 13.57 12.95 -16.48
CA ASP A 103 12.23 12.42 -16.62
C ASP A 103 11.82 11.66 -15.36
N LEU A 104 10.57 11.87 -14.92
CA LEU A 104 9.88 10.94 -14.04
C LEU A 104 9.00 10.02 -14.90
N ARG A 105 9.35 8.73 -14.97
CA ARG A 105 8.66 7.74 -15.82
C ARG A 105 7.88 6.75 -14.98
N TYR A 106 6.61 6.56 -15.30
CA TYR A 106 5.79 5.50 -14.73
C TYR A 106 5.89 4.24 -15.57
N HIS A 107 6.43 3.18 -14.98
CA HIS A 107 6.61 1.89 -15.62
C HIS A 107 5.70 0.83 -14.98
N ASP A 108 4.98 0.06 -15.79
CA ASP A 108 4.10 -1.02 -15.31
C ASP A 108 3.97 -2.14 -16.36
N VAL A 109 4.57 -3.31 -16.12
CA VAL A 109 4.52 -4.44 -17.05
C VAL A 109 3.08 -4.91 -17.30
N ARG A 110 2.23 -4.84 -16.26
CA ARG A 110 0.86 -5.38 -16.28
C ARG A 110 -0.21 -4.35 -16.64
N LYS A 111 0.14 -3.07 -16.75
CA LYS A 111 -0.76 -1.97 -17.15
C LYS A 111 -1.99 -1.83 -16.25
N PHE A 112 -1.85 -2.16 -14.96
CA PHE A 112 -2.93 -2.06 -13.99
C PHE A 112 -2.94 -0.71 -13.27
N GLY A 113 -1.80 -0.01 -13.26
CA GLY A 113 -1.65 1.34 -12.76
C GLY A 113 -2.77 2.27 -13.18
N ARG A 114 -3.16 3.17 -12.30
CA ARG A 114 -4.16 4.19 -12.61
C ARG A 114 -3.69 5.54 -12.11
N MET A 115 -3.94 6.56 -12.92
CA MET A 115 -3.70 7.96 -12.63
C MET A 115 -4.97 8.77 -12.84
N GLU A 116 -5.22 9.72 -11.96
CA GLU A 116 -6.36 10.62 -12.04
C GLU A 116 -5.96 12.00 -11.52
N LEU A 117 -6.28 13.04 -12.28
CA LEU A 117 -6.01 14.42 -11.89
C LEU A 117 -7.24 15.01 -11.20
N LYS A 118 -7.03 15.70 -10.08
CA LYS A 118 -8.08 16.34 -9.29
C LYS A 118 -7.69 17.73 -8.86
N LEU A 119 -8.69 18.56 -8.58
CA LEU A 119 -8.48 19.77 -7.79
C LEU A 119 -8.24 19.38 -6.31
N PRO A 120 -7.44 20.14 -5.55
CA PRO A 120 -7.14 19.86 -4.15
C PRO A 120 -8.39 19.61 -3.28
N GLU A 121 -9.44 20.41 -3.47
CA GLU A 121 -10.71 20.33 -2.75
C GLU A 121 -11.55 19.10 -3.10
N GLU A 122 -11.31 18.45 -4.24
CA GLU A 122 -12.06 17.29 -4.70
C GLU A 122 -11.47 15.96 -4.19
N VAL A 123 -10.21 15.96 -3.74
CA VAL A 123 -9.45 14.73 -3.40
C VAL A 123 -10.19 13.84 -2.41
N ASP A 124 -10.62 14.42 -1.28
CA ASP A 124 -11.26 13.64 -0.20
C ASP A 124 -12.65 13.12 -0.58
N SER A 125 -13.30 13.74 -1.58
CA SER A 125 -14.61 13.34 -2.09
C SER A 125 -14.53 12.36 -3.28
N THR A 126 -13.33 12.11 -3.79
CA THR A 126 -13.10 11.29 -4.98
C THR A 126 -13.11 9.81 -4.64
N ALA A 127 -13.83 8.98 -5.41
CA ALA A 127 -13.71 7.53 -5.29
C ALA A 127 -12.39 7.05 -5.92
N PRO A 128 -11.64 6.13 -5.30
CA PRO A 128 -11.98 5.42 -4.06
C PRO A 128 -11.42 6.07 -2.79
N ILE A 129 -10.77 7.24 -2.85
CA ILE A 129 -10.19 7.94 -1.70
C ILE A 129 -11.23 8.15 -0.59
N LYS A 130 -12.43 8.63 -0.93
CA LYS A 130 -13.54 8.84 0.02
C LYS A 130 -14.00 7.57 0.74
N ASP A 131 -13.81 6.41 0.12
CA ASP A 131 -14.28 5.12 0.59
C ASP A 131 -13.20 4.40 1.42
N LEU A 132 -11.99 4.99 1.53
CA LEU A 132 -10.91 4.44 2.34
C LEU A 132 -11.19 4.68 3.83
N GLY A 133 -11.01 3.61 4.60
CA GLY A 133 -10.97 3.68 6.05
C GLY A 133 -9.73 4.43 6.55
N PRO A 134 -9.62 4.61 7.87
CA PRO A 134 -8.48 5.31 8.46
C PRO A 134 -7.16 4.60 8.16
N ASP A 135 -6.08 5.37 8.11
CA ASP A 135 -4.73 4.83 8.07
C ASP A 135 -4.42 4.14 9.42
N PRO A 136 -3.77 2.96 9.44
CA PRO A 136 -3.42 2.28 10.69
C PRO A 136 -2.62 3.13 11.67
N PHE A 137 -1.83 4.12 11.21
CA PHE A 137 -1.07 5.01 12.08
C PHE A 137 -1.91 6.12 12.73
N ASP A 138 -3.00 6.53 12.08
CA ASP A 138 -3.91 7.58 12.58
C ASP A 138 -5.13 7.02 13.33
N MET A 139 -5.28 5.69 13.33
CA MET A 139 -6.41 5.00 13.94
C MET A 139 -6.23 4.84 15.45
N ASP A 140 -7.30 5.10 16.21
CA ASP A 140 -7.35 4.80 17.65
C ASP A 140 -8.05 3.45 17.95
N GLU A 141 -7.81 2.93 19.16
CA GLU A 141 -8.37 1.65 19.61
C GLU A 141 -9.91 1.65 19.64
N LYS A 142 -10.52 2.81 19.95
CA LYS A 142 -11.97 2.95 20.09
C LYS A 142 -12.66 2.80 18.72
N THR A 143 -12.12 3.46 17.70
CA THR A 143 -12.59 3.40 16.32
C THR A 143 -12.42 1.99 15.77
N LEU A 144 -11.24 1.38 15.95
CA LEU A 144 -11.03 0.00 15.50
C LEU A 144 -11.98 -0.97 16.19
N TYR A 145 -12.22 -0.80 17.51
CA TYR A 145 -13.14 -1.65 18.25
C TYR A 145 -14.56 -1.56 17.70
N GLN A 146 -15.05 -0.35 17.42
CA GLN A 146 -16.38 -0.15 16.82
C GLN A 146 -16.49 -0.83 15.45
N LEU A 147 -15.48 -0.67 14.59
CA LEU A 147 -15.42 -1.31 13.27
C LEU A 147 -15.40 -2.84 13.37
N CYS A 148 -14.59 -3.40 14.26
CA CYS A 148 -14.54 -4.85 14.51
C CYS A 148 -15.90 -5.38 14.99
N ARG A 149 -16.56 -4.69 15.92
CA ARG A 149 -17.86 -5.11 16.49
C ARG A 149 -18.98 -5.18 15.46
N GLN A 150 -18.91 -4.39 14.39
CA GLN A 150 -19.87 -4.39 13.30
C GLN A 150 -19.57 -5.44 12.22
N SER A 151 -18.43 -6.14 12.30
CA SER A 151 -17.98 -7.06 11.26
C SER A 151 -17.88 -8.50 11.72
N ALA A 152 -18.72 -9.36 11.17
CA ALA A 152 -18.73 -10.80 11.45
C ALA A 152 -17.68 -11.59 10.65
N VAL A 153 -16.99 -10.95 9.70
CA VAL A 153 -16.05 -11.59 8.78
C VAL A 153 -14.78 -12.07 9.51
N PRO A 154 -14.03 -13.01 8.93
CA PRO A 154 -12.71 -13.39 9.43
C PRO A 154 -11.78 -12.18 9.62
N ILE A 155 -10.96 -12.17 10.67
CA ILE A 155 -10.08 -11.05 11.01
C ILE A 155 -9.10 -10.73 9.88
N LYS A 156 -8.63 -11.75 9.17
CA LYS A 156 -7.80 -11.53 7.98
C LYS A 156 -8.57 -10.80 6.88
N VAL A 157 -9.83 -11.14 6.65
CA VAL A 157 -10.67 -10.48 5.65
C VAL A 157 -10.95 -9.03 6.07
N PHE A 158 -11.19 -8.81 7.35
CA PHE A 158 -11.36 -7.47 7.93
C PHE A 158 -10.13 -6.58 7.69
N LEU A 159 -8.92 -7.09 7.95
CA LEU A 159 -7.67 -6.35 7.72
C LEU A 159 -7.41 -6.03 6.25
N LEU A 160 -7.94 -6.83 5.32
CA LEU A 160 -7.80 -6.60 3.88
C LEU A 160 -8.83 -5.59 3.34
N ASP A 161 -9.87 -5.30 4.09
CA ASP A 161 -10.93 -4.38 3.69
C ASP A 161 -10.42 -2.93 3.80
N GLN A 162 -10.16 -2.31 2.65
CA GLN A 162 -9.62 -0.95 2.58
C GLN A 162 -10.59 0.10 3.13
N SER A 163 -11.89 -0.20 3.25
CA SER A 163 -12.88 0.68 3.91
C SER A 163 -12.81 0.62 5.45
N LYS A 164 -12.14 -0.41 5.99
CA LYS A 164 -11.95 -0.58 7.44
C LYS A 164 -10.56 -0.14 7.87
N MET A 165 -9.52 -0.58 7.16
CA MET A 165 -8.13 -0.20 7.42
C MET A 165 -7.42 -0.05 6.07
N ALA A 166 -7.09 1.19 5.71
CA ALA A 166 -6.45 1.45 4.43
C ALA A 166 -4.99 0.95 4.44
N GLY A 167 -4.50 0.46 3.30
CA GLY A 167 -3.08 0.20 3.13
C GLY A 167 -2.59 -1.22 3.47
N ILE A 168 -3.31 -1.97 4.31
CA ILE A 168 -2.95 -3.37 4.61
C ILE A 168 -3.30 -4.25 3.41
N GLY A 169 -2.39 -5.12 2.97
CA GLY A 169 -2.65 -6.16 1.96
C GLY A 169 -2.35 -7.55 2.49
N ASN A 170 -2.09 -8.49 1.58
CA ASN A 170 -2.05 -9.91 1.92
C ASN A 170 -0.81 -10.27 2.76
N ILE A 171 0.33 -9.63 2.50
CA ILE A 171 1.55 -9.90 3.27
C ILE A 171 1.32 -9.45 4.70
N TYR A 172 1.05 -8.16 4.90
CA TYR A 172 0.97 -7.58 6.23
C TYR A 172 -0.24 -8.11 6.99
N ALA A 173 -1.37 -8.45 6.35
CA ALA A 173 -2.48 -9.10 7.06
C ALA A 173 -2.11 -10.45 7.69
N ASN A 174 -1.23 -11.24 7.05
CA ASN A 174 -0.75 -12.50 7.64
C ASN A 174 0.19 -12.23 8.83
N GLU A 175 1.16 -11.34 8.65
CA GLU A 175 2.13 -10.97 9.68
C GLU A 175 1.45 -10.34 10.90
N ILE A 176 0.45 -9.47 10.69
CA ILE A 176 -0.33 -8.85 11.76
C ILE A 176 -1.14 -9.90 12.54
N CYS A 177 -1.83 -10.81 11.84
CA CYS A 177 -2.55 -11.91 12.49
C CYS A 177 -1.62 -12.77 13.34
N TYR A 178 -0.42 -13.08 12.83
CA TYR A 178 0.58 -13.85 13.55
C TYR A 178 1.13 -13.07 14.76
N ARG A 179 1.51 -11.80 14.55
CA ARG A 179 2.05 -10.92 15.58
C ARG A 179 1.08 -10.79 16.75
N ALA A 180 -0.20 -10.60 16.45
CA ALA A 180 -1.29 -10.51 17.43
C ALA A 180 -1.79 -11.87 17.97
N GLY A 181 -1.26 -13.00 17.47
CA GLY A 181 -1.63 -14.35 17.94
C GLY A 181 -3.05 -14.79 17.57
N TRP A 182 -3.63 -14.19 16.54
CA TRP A 182 -5.01 -14.46 16.11
C TRP A 182 -5.05 -15.40 14.90
N HIS A 183 -5.85 -16.46 15.01
CA HIS A 183 -6.15 -17.32 13.87
C HIS A 183 -6.83 -16.51 12.75
N PRO A 184 -6.42 -16.62 11.48
CA PRO A 184 -6.94 -15.76 10.40
C PRO A 184 -8.45 -15.94 10.16
N LEU A 185 -9.03 -17.10 10.49
CA LEU A 185 -10.49 -17.38 10.50
C LEU A 185 -11.25 -16.99 11.79
N SER A 186 -10.61 -16.40 12.79
CA SER A 186 -11.33 -15.82 13.94
C SER A 186 -12.17 -14.64 13.47
N ARG A 187 -13.36 -14.42 14.03
CA ARG A 187 -14.24 -13.32 13.59
C ARG A 187 -13.79 -12.01 14.18
N ALA A 188 -13.82 -10.92 13.40
CA ALA A 188 -13.45 -9.59 13.89
C ALA A 188 -14.31 -9.15 15.08
N CYS A 189 -15.62 -9.42 15.04
CA CYS A 189 -16.54 -9.07 16.12
C CYS A 189 -16.27 -9.80 17.45
N ASP A 190 -15.49 -10.89 17.46
CA ASP A 190 -15.19 -11.66 18.67
C ASP A 190 -13.99 -11.10 19.45
N LEU A 191 -13.28 -10.10 18.93
CA LEU A 191 -12.17 -9.45 19.63
C LEU A 191 -12.70 -8.63 20.83
N SER A 192 -12.08 -8.83 21.99
CA SER A 192 -12.28 -7.94 23.14
C SER A 192 -11.59 -6.60 22.92
N LYS A 193 -11.89 -5.58 23.74
CA LYS A 193 -11.19 -4.29 23.68
C LYS A 193 -9.67 -4.45 23.80
N LYS A 194 -9.22 -5.31 24.73
CA LYS A 194 -7.80 -5.64 24.91
C LYS A 194 -7.20 -6.29 23.67
N ASP A 195 -7.94 -7.19 23.03
CA ASP A 195 -7.44 -7.84 21.81
C ASP A 195 -7.37 -6.88 20.62
N VAL A 196 -8.29 -5.91 20.54
CA VAL A 196 -8.26 -4.84 19.53
C VAL A 196 -7.05 -3.93 19.74
N ALA A 197 -6.75 -3.54 20.98
CA ALA A 197 -5.54 -2.78 21.31
C ALA A 197 -4.28 -3.54 20.85
N CYS A 198 -4.18 -4.84 21.16
CA CYS A 198 -3.07 -5.67 20.70
C CYS A 198 -3.00 -5.78 19.17
N LEU A 199 -4.14 -5.87 18.48
CA LEU A 199 -4.19 -5.94 17.02
C LEU A 199 -3.72 -4.63 16.37
N LEU A 200 -4.21 -3.49 16.86
CA LEU A 200 -3.80 -2.17 16.36
C LEU A 200 -2.30 -1.97 16.55
N LYS A 201 -1.80 -2.25 17.75
CA LYS A 201 -0.36 -2.16 18.04
C LYS A 201 0.47 -3.07 17.15
N ALA A 202 0.05 -4.33 16.99
CA ALA A 202 0.70 -5.26 16.06
C ALA A 202 0.65 -4.77 14.59
N SER A 203 -0.42 -4.08 14.21
CA SER A 203 -0.56 -3.50 12.86
C SER A 203 0.43 -2.36 12.65
N GLN A 204 0.49 -1.42 13.59
CA GLN A 204 1.41 -0.29 13.55
C GLN A 204 2.87 -0.75 13.59
N ASP A 205 3.22 -1.69 14.49
CA ASP A 205 4.58 -2.18 14.65
C ASP A 205 5.08 -2.90 13.38
N VAL A 206 4.28 -3.83 12.83
CA VAL A 206 4.65 -4.56 11.60
C VAL A 206 4.80 -3.61 10.41
N LEU A 207 3.88 -2.65 10.26
CA LEU A 207 3.96 -1.69 9.15
C LEU A 207 5.12 -0.71 9.33
N HIS A 208 5.42 -0.28 10.55
CA HIS A 208 6.56 0.58 10.85
C HIS A 208 7.88 -0.12 10.57
N GLU A 209 8.07 -1.33 11.11
CA GLU A 209 9.25 -2.18 10.84
C GLU A 209 9.43 -2.38 9.32
N ALA A 210 8.34 -2.61 8.59
CA ALA A 210 8.39 -2.74 7.14
C ALA A 210 8.79 -1.45 6.43
N ILE A 211 8.27 -0.29 6.84
CA ILE A 211 8.66 1.01 6.26
C ILE A 211 10.15 1.30 6.51
N GLU A 212 10.64 1.06 7.72
CA GLU A 212 12.07 1.24 8.07
C GLU A 212 12.99 0.37 7.21
N MET A 213 12.52 -0.81 6.82
CA MET A 213 13.26 -1.75 5.97
C MET A 213 12.98 -1.58 4.47
N GLY A 214 12.28 -0.53 4.04
CA GLY A 214 11.98 -0.26 2.63
C GLY A 214 10.92 -1.19 2.01
N GLY A 215 10.10 -1.83 2.85
CA GLY A 215 9.07 -2.79 2.45
C GLY A 215 9.61 -4.18 2.11
N THR A 216 8.76 -5.02 1.50
CA THR A 216 9.10 -6.38 1.09
C THR A 216 9.78 -6.44 -0.26
N THR A 217 9.18 -5.86 -1.30
CA THR A 217 9.84 -5.67 -2.61
C THR A 217 9.05 -4.68 -3.48
N ILE A 218 9.59 -3.49 -3.72
CA ILE A 218 9.34 -2.72 -4.95
C ILE A 218 10.68 -2.26 -5.48
N ARG A 219 10.96 -2.56 -6.76
CA ARG A 219 12.09 -1.99 -7.48
C ARG A 219 11.62 -0.71 -8.17
N SER A 220 11.55 0.40 -7.46
CA SER A 220 11.47 1.73 -8.09
C SER A 220 12.87 2.32 -8.16
N PHE A 221 13.12 3.22 -9.13
CA PHE A 221 14.40 3.88 -9.43
C PHE A 221 15.47 3.00 -10.12
N SER A 222 16.32 3.63 -10.96
CA SER A 222 17.48 3.02 -11.62
C SER A 222 18.76 3.18 -10.77
N SER A 223 19.68 2.22 -10.93
CA SER A 223 20.98 1.98 -10.25
C SER A 223 21.07 1.94 -8.72
N ASN A 224 20.27 2.70 -7.96
CA ASN A 224 20.40 2.80 -6.49
C ASN A 224 19.34 1.99 -5.73
N GLY A 225 18.79 0.96 -6.39
CA GLY A 225 17.60 0.19 -6.00
C GLY A 225 17.40 0.08 -4.49
N ILE A 226 16.36 0.75 -3.99
CA ILE A 226 15.89 0.52 -2.62
C ILE A 226 15.32 -0.89 -2.60
N HIS A 227 16.16 -1.83 -2.16
CA HIS A 227 15.76 -3.19 -1.95
C HIS A 227 15.07 -3.27 -0.59
N GLY A 228 13.76 -3.47 -0.63
CA GLY A 228 13.01 -3.81 0.57
C GLY A 228 13.59 -5.07 1.21
N LEU A 229 14.08 -4.95 2.44
CA LEU A 229 14.70 -6.05 3.19
C LEU A 229 13.70 -6.77 4.10
N PHE A 230 12.45 -6.30 4.16
CA PHE A 230 11.46 -6.86 5.09
C PHE A 230 11.08 -8.32 4.77
N THR A 231 11.35 -8.80 3.55
CA THR A 231 11.22 -10.24 3.20
C THR A 231 12.02 -11.15 4.15
N GLN A 232 13.15 -10.67 4.68
CA GLN A 232 13.99 -11.40 5.64
C GLN A 232 13.39 -11.48 7.05
N ARG A 233 12.35 -10.68 7.33
CA ARG A 233 11.67 -10.58 8.63
C ARG A 233 10.28 -11.20 8.65
N LEU A 234 9.81 -11.75 7.52
CA LEU A 234 8.51 -12.40 7.45
C LEU A 234 8.47 -13.60 8.40
N ASP A 235 7.53 -13.59 9.34
CA ASP A 235 7.39 -14.68 10.29
C ASP A 235 6.53 -15.81 9.74
N VAL A 236 5.55 -15.53 8.88
CA VAL A 236 4.64 -16.57 8.35
C VAL A 236 4.41 -16.49 6.84
N HIS A 237 4.39 -15.30 6.25
CA HIS A 237 4.00 -15.12 4.86
C HIS A 237 4.99 -15.80 3.91
N GLY A 238 4.49 -16.70 3.05
CA GLY A 238 5.33 -17.43 2.10
C GLY A 238 6.17 -18.55 2.71
N ARG A 239 6.03 -18.82 4.01
CA ARG A 239 6.85 -19.77 4.78
C ARG A 239 6.14 -21.08 5.07
N ASP A 240 5.20 -21.51 4.21
CA ASP A 240 4.49 -22.76 4.44
C ASP A 240 5.43 -23.97 4.41
N GLY A 241 5.28 -24.87 5.38
CA GLY A 241 6.18 -26.00 5.58
C GLY A 241 7.40 -25.69 6.45
N GLU A 242 7.71 -24.41 6.72
CA GLU A 242 8.82 -24.04 7.60
C GLU A 242 8.43 -24.06 9.09
N SER A 243 9.43 -24.10 9.97
CA SER A 243 9.25 -24.04 11.42
C SER A 243 8.93 -22.63 11.90
N CYS A 244 7.86 -22.49 12.68
CA CYS A 244 7.49 -21.23 13.33
C CYS A 244 8.60 -20.72 14.26
N HIS A 245 8.98 -19.44 14.12
CA HIS A 245 10.02 -18.81 14.93
C HIS A 245 9.71 -18.77 16.43
N ARG A 246 8.43 -18.76 16.82
CA ARG A 246 8.03 -18.69 18.24
C ARG A 246 7.97 -20.05 18.93
N CYS A 247 7.56 -21.10 18.22
CA CYS A 247 7.23 -22.38 18.85
C CYS A 247 7.70 -23.63 18.11
N GLY A 248 8.44 -23.48 17.00
CA GLY A 248 8.96 -24.58 16.18
C GLY A 248 7.92 -25.37 15.37
N HIS A 249 6.62 -25.16 15.58
CA HIS A 249 5.59 -25.90 14.86
C HIS A 249 5.49 -25.45 13.39
N THR A 250 5.18 -26.38 12.50
CA THR A 250 5.11 -26.11 11.06
C THR A 250 4.07 -25.03 10.73
N ILE A 251 4.49 -24.05 9.94
CA ILE A 251 3.61 -23.02 9.37
C ILE A 251 2.77 -23.67 8.28
N THR A 252 1.48 -23.35 8.27
CA THR A 252 0.52 -23.90 7.32
C THR A 252 -0.15 -22.79 6.53
N LYS A 253 -0.73 -23.15 5.38
CA LYS A 253 -1.51 -22.21 4.56
C LYS A 253 -2.92 -22.70 4.31
N MET A 254 -3.83 -21.75 4.12
CA MET A 254 -5.21 -21.99 3.65
C MET A 254 -5.66 -20.85 2.75
N THR A 255 -6.75 -21.03 2.02
CA THR A 255 -7.37 -19.95 1.23
C THR A 255 -8.55 -19.34 1.98
N ILE A 256 -8.56 -18.02 2.15
CA ILE A 256 -9.66 -17.26 2.74
C ILE A 256 -10.03 -16.14 1.77
N ALA A 257 -11.29 -16.12 1.31
CA ALA A 257 -11.79 -15.11 0.37
C ALA A 257 -10.85 -14.89 -0.84
N GLN A 258 -10.44 -15.98 -1.50
CA GLN A 258 -9.51 -15.98 -2.65
C GLN A 258 -8.08 -15.47 -2.36
N ARG A 259 -7.69 -15.35 -1.08
CA ARG A 259 -6.34 -14.93 -0.67
C ARG A 259 -5.68 -15.99 0.22
N THR A 260 -4.41 -16.31 -0.06
CA THR A 260 -3.64 -17.27 0.73
C THR A 260 -3.31 -16.71 2.10
N ALA A 261 -3.73 -17.41 3.15
CA ALA A 261 -3.42 -17.16 4.54
C ALA A 261 -2.35 -18.10 5.06
N TYR A 262 -1.25 -17.52 5.57
CA TYR A 262 -0.17 -18.25 6.22
C TYR A 262 -0.25 -18.02 7.72
N PHE A 263 -0.13 -19.08 8.51
CA PHE A 263 -0.29 -18.99 9.96
C PHE A 263 0.33 -20.21 10.66
N CYS A 264 0.71 -20.03 11.92
CA CYS A 264 1.13 -21.12 12.80
C CYS A 264 -0.07 -21.64 13.59
N PRO A 265 -0.52 -22.90 13.41
CA PRO A 265 -1.72 -23.43 14.07
C PRO A 265 -1.55 -23.57 15.60
N ASN A 266 -0.31 -23.67 16.10
CA ASN A 266 -0.03 -23.70 17.53
C ASN A 266 -0.07 -22.30 18.18
N CYS A 267 0.54 -21.29 17.54
CA CYS A 267 0.57 -19.92 18.07
C CYS A 267 -0.75 -19.17 17.87
N GLN A 268 -1.46 -19.45 16.77
CA GLN A 268 -2.68 -18.74 16.38
C GLN A 268 -3.89 -19.67 16.54
N LYS A 269 -4.34 -19.84 17.78
CA LYS A 269 -5.50 -20.71 18.07
C LYS A 269 -6.80 -19.97 17.74
N ARG A 270 -7.75 -20.69 17.13
CA ARG A 270 -9.09 -20.14 16.87
C ARG A 270 -9.81 -20.00 18.21
N LYS A 271 -10.06 -18.75 18.63
CA LYS A 271 -10.85 -18.51 19.84
C LYS A 271 -12.29 -18.92 19.53
N ARG A 272 -12.80 -19.95 20.22
CA ARG A 272 -14.24 -20.27 20.18
C ARG A 272 -14.98 -19.15 20.90
N LYS A 273 -16.15 -18.77 20.37
CA LYS A 273 -17.08 -17.83 21.01
C LYS A 273 -17.16 -18.19 22.49
N ARG A 274 -16.75 -17.30 23.40
CA ARG A 274 -17.10 -17.48 24.82
C ARG A 274 -18.62 -17.52 24.83
N GLY A 275 -19.19 -18.68 25.15
CA GLY A 275 -20.62 -18.79 25.33
C GLY A 275 -21.04 -17.69 26.30
N LYS A 276 -22.15 -16.99 26.00
CA LYS A 276 -22.83 -16.24 27.03
C LYS A 276 -23.29 -17.28 28.05
N THR A 277 -22.51 -17.50 29.09
CA THR A 277 -23.02 -18.00 30.37
C THR A 277 -23.85 -16.90 31.01
#